data_AF-A0A2W7A9A6-F1
#
_entry.id   AF-A0A2W7A9A6-F1
#
_cell.length_a   1.000
_cell.length_b   1.000
_cell.length_c   1.000
_cell.angle_alpha   90.00
_cell.angle_beta   90.00
_cell.angle_gamma   90.00
#
_symmetry.space_group_name_H-M   'P 1'
#
loop_
_entity.id
_entity.type
_entity.pdbx_description
1 polymer ?
#
loop_
_entity_poly.entity_id
_entity_poly.type
_entity_poly.pdbx_seq_one_letter_code
_entity_poly.pdbx_strand_id
1 'polypeptide(L)'
;MSTQVTITLPDEVYQRAERFAHLANRDVASVLADSILLSIPSVREESLMLAPLSSLGDEEVVALTKLQMEPNQGQQLSLLLDRQQEGTLTESEQLQLQTLMQIYKEGLLRKATALSEAVKRGLIEPLSE
;
A
#
# COMPACT_ATOMS: atom_id res chain seq x y z
N MET A 1 2.02 -19.50 -9.71
CA MET A 1 3.50 -19.39 -9.66
C MET A 1 3.88 -19.24 -8.19
N SER A 2 4.81 -20.04 -7.67
CA SER A 2 5.32 -19.89 -6.30
C SER A 2 6.77 -19.44 -6.33
N THR A 3 7.11 -18.41 -5.54
CA THR A 3 8.47 -17.89 -5.40
C THR A 3 8.93 -18.15 -3.98
N GLN A 4 10.11 -18.76 -3.81
CA GLN A 4 10.68 -19.04 -2.49
C GLN A 4 11.67 -17.94 -2.09
N VAL A 5 11.45 -17.36 -0.91
CA VAL A 5 12.32 -16.35 -0.31
C VAL A 5 12.71 -16.84 1.09
N THR A 6 13.99 -16.74 1.46
CA THR A 6 14.46 -17.02 2.82
C THR A 6 14.55 -15.71 3.60
N ILE A 7 13.86 -15.63 4.73
CA ILE A 7 13.83 -14.45 5.60
C ILE A 7 14.38 -14.79 6.98
N THR A 8 15.07 -13.85 7.61
CA THR A 8 15.48 -13.95 9.01
C THR A 8 14.47 -13.18 9.86
N LEU A 9 13.87 -13.85 10.84
CA LEU A 9 12.83 -13.29 11.71
C LEU A 9 13.36 -13.19 13.15
N PRO A 10 12.95 -12.20 13.94
CA PRO A 10 13.14 -12.24 15.38
C PRO A 10 12.47 -13.48 15.98
N ASP A 11 13.12 -14.14 16.93
CA ASP A 11 12.64 -15.38 17.53
C ASP A 11 11.21 -15.26 18.08
N GLU A 12 10.88 -14.11 18.68
CA GLU A 12 9.54 -13.82 19.20
C GLU A 12 8.45 -13.88 18.13
N VAL A 13 8.76 -13.41 16.91
CA VAL A 13 7.82 -13.42 15.77
C VAL A 13 7.58 -14.86 15.31
N TYR A 14 8.64 -15.66 15.18
CA TYR A 14 8.54 -17.07 14.82
C TYR A 14 7.72 -17.85 15.86
N GLN A 15 8.02 -17.69 17.15
CA GLN A 15 7.28 -18.37 18.23
C GLN A 15 5.80 -17.97 18.29
N ARG A 16 5.46 -16.73 17.92
CA ARG A 16 4.07 -16.28 17.84
C ARG A 16 3.34 -16.94 16.67
N ALA A 17 3.98 -16.99 15.51
CA ALA A 17 3.45 -17.65 14.32
C ALA A 17 3.26 -19.15 14.56
N GLU A 18 4.24 -19.81 15.20
CA GLU A 18 4.20 -21.25 15.53
C GLU A 18 3.04 -21.58 16.48
N ARG A 19 2.84 -20.79 17.54
CA ARG A 19 1.70 -20.96 18.45
C ARG A 19 0.36 -20.80 17.73
N PHE A 20 0.24 -19.80 16.86
CA PHE A 20 -0.98 -19.61 16.09
C PHE A 20 -1.22 -20.75 15.09
N ALA A 21 -0.17 -21.20 14.41
CA ALA A 21 -0.21 -22.31 13.47
C ALA A 21 -0.65 -23.61 14.16
N HIS A 22 -0.12 -23.89 15.35
CA HIS A 22 -0.53 -25.04 16.16
C HIS A 22 -2.01 -24.95 16.57
N LEU A 23 -2.50 -23.78 16.98
CA LEU A 23 -3.92 -23.59 17.33
C LEU A 23 -4.84 -23.75 16.12
N ALA A 24 -4.41 -23.27 14.96
CA ALA A 24 -5.16 -23.38 13.71
C ALA A 24 -5.00 -24.74 13.02
N ASN A 25 -4.14 -25.62 13.53
CA ASN A 25 -3.72 -26.88 12.90
C ASN A 25 -3.25 -26.68 11.45
N ARG A 26 -2.44 -25.62 11.24
CA ARG A 26 -1.87 -25.24 9.94
C ARG A 26 -0.35 -25.24 10.01
N ASP A 27 0.29 -25.33 8.85
CA ASP A 27 1.75 -25.16 8.73
C ASP A 27 2.16 -23.70 8.98
N VAL A 28 3.31 -23.50 9.63
CA VAL A 28 3.79 -22.17 10.02
C VAL A 28 4.13 -21.31 8.82
N ALA A 29 4.65 -21.88 7.73
CA ALA A 29 4.97 -21.14 6.52
C ALA A 29 3.69 -20.64 5.82
N SER A 30 2.61 -21.42 5.86
CA SER A 30 1.31 -21.00 5.35
C SER A 30 0.73 -19.82 6.13
N VAL A 31 0.81 -19.86 7.47
CA VAL A 31 0.38 -18.75 8.34
C VAL A 31 1.19 -17.48 8.07
N LEU A 32 2.52 -17.62 7.93
CA LEU A 32 3.40 -16.49 7.62
C LEU A 32 3.09 -15.92 6.23
N ALA A 33 2.89 -16.76 5.22
CA ALA A 33 2.53 -16.33 3.87
C ALA A 33 1.22 -15.54 3.85
N ASP A 34 0.16 -16.04 4.50
CA ASP A 34 -1.12 -15.33 4.60
C ASP A 34 -0.97 -14.01 5.35
N SER A 35 -0.20 -14.00 6.44
CA SER A 35 0.04 -12.78 7.23
C SER A 35 0.78 -11.72 6.42
N ILE A 36 1.78 -12.14 5.63
CA ILE A 36 2.52 -11.26 4.71
C ILE A 36 1.58 -10.75 3.61
N LEU A 37 0.75 -11.61 3.03
CA LEU A 37 -0.23 -11.22 2.00
C LEU A 37 -1.23 -10.18 2.51
N LEU A 38 -1.69 -10.31 3.76
CA LEU A 38 -2.58 -9.35 4.39
C LEU A 38 -1.89 -8.03 4.76
N SER A 39 -0.57 -8.06 4.99
CA SER A 39 0.20 -6.90 5.43
C SER A 39 0.80 -6.10 4.28
N ILE A 40 1.17 -6.76 3.18
CA ILE A 40 1.72 -6.12 1.99
C ILE A 40 0.55 -5.71 1.08
N PRO A 41 0.29 -4.40 0.90
CA PRO A 41 -0.69 -3.98 -0.08
C PRO A 41 -0.24 -4.43 -1.48
N SER A 42 -1.16 -4.97 -2.28
CA SER A 42 -0.92 -5.18 -3.70
C SER A 42 -0.50 -3.85 -4.32
N VAL A 43 0.58 -3.87 -5.11
CA VAL A 43 1.04 -2.72 -5.88
C VAL A 43 0.85 -3.04 -7.36
N ARG A 44 0.27 -2.10 -8.10
CA ARG A 44 0.02 -2.18 -9.52
C ARG A 44 1.34 -2.23 -10.27
N GLU A 45 1.44 -3.07 -11.31
CA GLU A 45 2.67 -3.18 -12.12
C GLU A 45 3.07 -1.83 -12.74
N GLU A 46 2.08 -1.00 -13.06
CA GLU A 46 2.28 0.35 -13.57
C GLU A 46 3.04 1.26 -12.60
N SER A 47 2.88 1.04 -11.29
CA SER A 47 3.57 1.79 -10.24
C SER A 47 5.03 1.35 -10.06
N LEU A 48 5.39 0.14 -10.50
CA LEU A 48 6.77 -0.35 -10.52
C LEU A 48 7.60 0.24 -11.67
N MET A 49 6.94 0.72 -12.73
CA MET A 49 7.60 1.38 -13.86
C MET A 49 7.91 2.87 -13.60
N LEU A 50 7.45 3.42 -12.47
CA LEU A 50 7.74 4.80 -12.09
C LEU A 50 9.22 4.95 -11.72
N ALA A 51 9.89 5.93 -12.32
CA ALA A 51 11.29 6.23 -12.01
C ALA A 51 11.50 6.48 -10.50
N PRO A 52 12.65 6.11 -9.92
CA PRO A 52 12.98 6.49 -8.55
C PRO A 52 12.89 8.00 -8.36
N LEU A 53 12.33 8.46 -7.24
CA LEU A 53 12.22 9.89 -6.91
C LEU A 53 13.57 10.60 -6.88
N SER A 54 14.62 9.90 -6.47
CA SER A 54 16.00 10.40 -6.46
C SER A 54 16.55 10.74 -7.86
N SER A 55 15.98 10.17 -8.92
CA SER A 55 16.37 10.46 -10.32
C SER A 55 15.53 11.56 -10.98
N LEU A 56 14.45 12.02 -10.33
CA LEU A 56 13.59 13.08 -10.86
C LEU A 56 14.17 14.47 -10.56
N GLY A 57 13.84 15.44 -11.41
CA GLY A 57 14.15 16.85 -11.21
C GLY A 57 13.36 17.48 -10.06
N ASP A 58 13.84 18.59 -9.54
CA ASP A 58 13.25 19.24 -8.36
C ASP A 58 11.79 19.68 -8.58
N GLU A 59 11.47 20.19 -9.77
CA GLU A 59 10.09 20.58 -10.14
C GLU A 59 9.14 19.37 -10.13
N GLU A 60 9.60 18.21 -10.62
CA GLU A 60 8.82 16.97 -10.66
C GLU A 60 8.59 16.42 -9.25
N VAL A 61 9.62 16.45 -8.40
CA VAL A 61 9.51 16.06 -6.99
C VAL A 61 8.49 16.95 -6.28
N VAL A 62 8.57 18.28 -6.46
CA VAL A 62 7.61 19.23 -5.88
C VAL A 62 6.20 19.00 -6.41
N ALA A 63 6.03 18.72 -7.70
CA ALA A 63 4.73 18.40 -8.27
C ALA A 63 4.11 17.13 -7.62
N LEU A 64 4.92 16.09 -7.40
CA LEU A 64 4.49 14.86 -6.75
C LEU A 64 4.11 15.06 -5.27
N THR A 65 4.67 16.06 -4.58
CA THR A 65 4.21 16.40 -3.22
C THR A 65 2.77 16.92 -3.17
N LYS A 66 2.27 17.44 -4.30
CA LYS A 66 0.90 17.93 -4.46
C LYS A 66 -0.03 16.88 -5.09
N LEU A 67 0.44 15.64 -5.26
CA LEU A 67 -0.35 14.57 -5.84
C LEU A 67 -1.68 14.41 -5.09
N GLN A 68 -2.75 14.33 -5.87
CA GLN A 68 -4.10 14.03 -5.43
C GLN A 68 -4.67 12.94 -6.32
N MET A 69 -5.58 12.15 -5.77
CA MET A 69 -6.39 11.23 -6.55
C MET A 69 -7.26 12.03 -7.53
N GLU A 70 -7.45 11.50 -8.74
CA GLU A 70 -8.32 12.15 -9.73
C GLU A 70 -9.72 12.39 -9.15
N PRO A 71 -10.33 13.59 -9.32
CA PRO A 71 -11.58 13.93 -8.65
C PRO A 71 -12.71 12.93 -8.92
N ASN A 72 -12.82 12.44 -10.15
CA ASN A 72 -13.82 11.44 -10.53
C ASN A 72 -13.59 10.10 -9.81
N GLN A 73 -12.32 9.69 -9.67
CA GLN A 73 -11.97 8.47 -8.93
C GLN A 73 -12.23 8.64 -7.43
N GLY A 74 -11.95 9.82 -6.87
CA GLY A 74 -12.22 10.15 -5.47
C GLY A 74 -13.71 10.14 -5.14
N GLN A 75 -14.55 10.74 -6.00
CA GLN A 75 -16.01 10.70 -5.83
C GLN A 75 -16.55 9.27 -5.90
N GLN A 76 -16.07 8.48 -6.87
CA GLN A 76 -16.48 7.09 -7.02
C GLN A 76 -16.04 6.23 -5.83
N LEU A 77 -14.85 6.49 -5.28
CA LEU A 77 -14.35 5.82 -4.09
C LEU A 77 -15.25 6.10 -2.88
N SER A 78 -15.61 7.37 -2.64
CA SER A 78 -16.52 7.73 -1.56
C SER A 78 -17.88 7.04 -1.69
N LEU A 79 -18.48 7.06 -2.89
CA LEU A 79 -19.76 6.39 -3.15
C LEU A 79 -19.70 4.89 -2.84
N LEU A 80 -18.62 4.21 -3.25
CA LEU A 80 -18.46 2.78 -3.00
C LEU A 80 -18.19 2.47 -1.52
N LEU A 81 -17.49 3.34 -0.80
CA LEU A 81 -17.31 3.20 0.65
C LEU A 81 -18.64 3.35 1.39
N ASP A 82 -19.48 4.31 1.00
CA ASP A 82 -20.82 4.50 1.60
C ASP A 82 -21.68 3.24 1.38
N ARG A 83 -21.71 2.71 0.16
CA ARG A 83 -22.47 1.48 -0.15
C ARG A 83 -21.88 0.22 0.51
N GLN A 84 -20.57 0.22 0.80
CA GLN A 84 -19.93 -0.87 1.54
C GLN A 84 -20.41 -0.86 3.00
N GLN A 85 -20.52 0.32 3.60
CA GLN A 85 -21.06 0.47 4.97
C GLN A 85 -22.53 0.04 5.07
N GLU A 86 -23.31 0.29 4.01
CA GLU A 86 -24.69 -0.16 3.90
C GLU A 86 -24.84 -1.66 3.57
N GLY A 87 -23.75 -2.35 3.22
CA GLY A 87 -23.79 -3.76 2.84
C GLY A 87 -24.46 -4.03 1.48
N THR A 88 -24.58 -3.01 0.62
CA THR A 88 -25.28 -3.08 -0.68
C THR A 88 -24.33 -3.23 -1.88
N LEU A 89 -23.06 -3.56 -1.62
CA LEU A 89 -22.03 -3.65 -2.64
C LEU A 89 -22.15 -4.94 -3.47
N THR A 90 -22.29 -4.80 -4.78
CA THR A 90 -22.21 -5.93 -5.72
C THR A 90 -20.77 -6.42 -5.88
N GLU A 91 -20.58 -7.64 -6.40
CA GLU A 91 -19.24 -8.21 -6.63
C GLU A 91 -18.39 -7.35 -7.58
N SER A 92 -18.99 -6.79 -8.64
CA SER A 92 -18.30 -5.88 -9.57
C SER A 92 -17.88 -4.59 -8.87
N GLU A 93 -18.73 -4.05 -8.02
CA GLU A 93 -18.44 -2.86 -7.22
C GLU A 93 -17.37 -3.13 -6.14
N GLN A 94 -17.29 -4.35 -5.61
CA GLN A 94 -16.20 -4.76 -4.69
C GLN A 94 -14.84 -4.76 -5.39
N LEU A 95 -14.77 -5.30 -6.61
CA LEU A 95 -13.55 -5.26 -7.41
C LEU A 95 -13.16 -3.81 -7.77
N GLN A 96 -14.14 -2.99 -8.12
CA GLN A 96 -13.91 -1.57 -8.41
C GLN A 96 -13.41 -0.82 -7.17
N LEU A 97 -14.01 -1.07 -6.00
CA LEU A 97 -13.58 -0.47 -4.73
C LEU A 97 -12.14 -0.88 -4.39
N GLN A 98 -11.80 -2.16 -4.52
CA GLN A 98 -10.43 -2.65 -4.31
C GLN A 98 -9.43 -1.93 -5.22
N THR A 99 -9.77 -1.77 -6.50
CA THR A 99 -8.93 -1.06 -7.48
C THR A 99 -8.72 0.40 -7.10
N LEU A 100 -9.79 1.12 -6.73
CA LEU A 100 -9.71 2.52 -6.33
C LEU A 100 -8.93 2.71 -5.02
N MET A 101 -9.14 1.81 -4.05
CA MET A 101 -8.37 1.79 -2.81
C MET A 101 -6.88 1.57 -3.06
N GLN A 102 -6.53 0.73 -4.04
CA GLN A 102 -5.14 0.50 -4.42
C GLN A 102 -4.50 1.74 -5.05
N ILE A 103 -5.18 2.37 -6.01
CA ILE A 103 -4.74 3.65 -6.63
C ILE A 103 -4.51 4.71 -5.54
N TYR A 104 -5.45 4.84 -4.61
CA TYR A 104 -5.36 5.79 -3.51
C TYR A 104 -4.13 5.54 -2.62
N LYS A 105 -3.91 4.30 -2.17
CA LYS A 105 -2.76 3.92 -1.33
C LYS A 105 -1.42 4.16 -2.04
N GLU A 106 -1.34 3.81 -3.32
CA GLU A 106 -0.14 4.03 -4.13
C GLU A 106 0.16 5.52 -4.31
N GLY A 107 -0.86 6.33 -4.60
CA GLY A 107 -0.73 7.78 -4.68
C GLY A 107 -0.26 8.39 -3.36
N LEU A 108 -0.81 7.95 -2.23
CA LEU A 108 -0.35 8.40 -0.90
C LEU A 108 1.10 8.03 -0.63
N LEU A 109 1.51 6.80 -0.92
CA LEU A 109 2.89 6.37 -0.74
C LEU A 109 3.85 7.18 -1.61
N ARG A 110 3.49 7.41 -2.88
CA ARG A 110 4.29 8.21 -3.80
C ARG A 110 4.39 9.67 -3.36
N LYS A 111 3.31 10.24 -2.84
CA LYS A 111 3.29 11.59 -2.27
C LYS A 111 4.16 11.70 -1.02
N ALA A 112 4.06 10.75 -0.10
CA ALA A 112 4.84 10.73 1.14
C ALA A 112 6.34 10.60 0.85
N THR A 113 6.70 9.73 -0.09
CA THR A 113 8.10 9.58 -0.53
C THR A 113 8.60 10.82 -1.26
N ALA A 114 7.77 11.49 -2.07
CA ALA A 114 8.12 12.76 -2.68
C ALA A 114 8.32 13.89 -1.66
N LEU A 115 7.48 13.97 -0.61
CA LEU A 115 7.65 14.92 0.48
C LEU A 115 8.97 14.69 1.21
N SER A 116 9.31 13.44 1.53
CA SER A 116 10.58 13.10 2.17
C SER A 116 11.79 13.51 1.31
N GLU A 117 11.74 13.26 0.00
CA GLU A 117 12.80 13.66 -0.93
C GLU A 117 12.88 15.19 -1.08
N ALA A 118 11.74 15.88 -1.15
CA ALA A 118 11.69 17.34 -1.22
C ALA A 118 12.30 18.00 0.02
N VAL A 119 12.01 17.49 1.22
CA VAL A 119 12.62 17.96 2.47
C VAL A 119 14.12 17.68 2.48
N LYS A 120 14.54 16.47 2.06
CA LYS A 120 15.96 16.09 1.98
C LYS A 120 16.76 17.01 1.04
N ARG A 121 16.14 17.49 -0.04
CA ARG A 121 16.74 18.45 -0.98
C ARG A 121 16.62 19.92 -0.55
N GLY A 122 15.89 20.20 0.53
CA GLY A 122 15.62 21.57 0.99
C GLY A 122 14.62 22.35 0.13
N LEU A 123 13.79 21.66 -0.65
CA LEU A 123 12.76 22.26 -1.51
C LEU A 123 11.49 22.64 -0.73
N ILE A 124 11.23 21.93 0.38
CA ILE A 124 10.10 22.13 1.27
C ILE A 124 10.60 22.06 2.71
N GLU A 125 10.08 22.92 3.59
CA GLU A 125 10.40 22.88 5.01
C GLU A 125 9.87 21.58 5.65
N PRO A 126 10.58 21.00 6.63
CA PRO A 126 10.04 19.90 7.42
C PRO A 126 8.72 20.31 8.06
N LEU A 127 7.78 19.37 8.20
CA LEU A 127 6.60 19.60 9.03
C LEU A 127 7.08 19.81 10.46
N SER A 128 6.95 21.04 10.97
CA SER A 128 7.17 21.35 12.38
C SER A 128 6.12 20.60 13.21
N GLU A 129 6.58 19.77 14.15
CA GLU A 129 5.72 19.15 15.17
C GLU A 129 5.16 20.18 16.16
#